data_AF-A0A013T2N9-F1
#
_entry.id   AF-A0A013T2N9-F1
#
_cell.length_a   1.000
_cell.length_b   1.000
_cell.length_c   1.000
_cell.angle_alpha   90.00
_cell.angle_beta   90.00
_cell.angle_gamma   90.00
#
_symmetry.space_group_name_H-M   'P 1'
#
loop_
_entity.id
_entity.type
_entity.pdbx_description
1 polymer ?
#
loop_
_entity_poly.entity_id
_entity_poly.type
_entity_poly.pdbx_seq_one_letter_code
_entity_poly.pdbx_strand_id
1 'polypeptide(L)'
;MSDISKVQVYVCPVSRVPQNHLILSHYLSFLNTAEKLRYDQYHPYAARLFLISRVLTRSVLADKLGISPHEVNIQLQPNGKPFIQGNKAVYFNLSHSADVIVLAVTEEGEIGVDVERVDREFDWMRV
;
A
#
# COMPACT_ATOMS: atom_id res chain seq x y z
N MET A 1 4.27 31.84 5.93
CA MET A 1 4.91 30.87 6.85
C MET A 1 5.00 29.57 6.08
N SER A 2 6.22 29.10 5.87
CA SER A 2 6.61 28.04 4.92
C SER A 2 5.89 26.73 5.21
N ASP A 3 5.00 26.34 4.31
CA ASP A 3 4.31 25.06 4.31
C ASP A 3 5.33 23.98 3.95
N ILE A 4 5.84 23.26 4.95
CA ILE A 4 6.73 22.14 4.70
C ILE A 4 5.84 20.99 4.21
N SER A 5 5.65 20.91 2.90
CA SER A 5 6.02 19.76 2.08
C SER A 5 6.29 18.43 2.78
N LYS A 6 5.31 17.86 3.49
CA LYS A 6 5.57 16.64 4.30
C LYS A 6 5.16 15.39 3.56
N VAL A 7 6.17 14.70 3.01
CA VAL A 7 6.05 13.26 2.71
C VAL A 7 5.73 12.54 4.00
N GLN A 8 4.64 11.77 3.99
CA GLN A 8 4.22 10.94 5.11
C GLN A 8 4.51 9.47 4.77
N VAL A 9 5.21 8.79 5.67
CA VAL A 9 5.59 7.38 5.52
C VAL A 9 4.89 6.55 6.58
N TYR A 10 4.14 5.55 6.13
CA TYR A 10 3.41 4.60 6.95
C TYR A 10 4.10 3.24 6.86
N VAL A 11 4.40 2.64 8.01
CA VAL A 11 5.05 1.33 8.09
C VAL A 11 4.12 0.36 8.81
N CYS A 12 3.84 -0.77 8.17
CA CYS A 12 2.93 -1.79 8.69
C CYS A 12 3.63 -3.15 8.72
N PRO A 13 4.06 -3.61 9.91
CA PRO A 13 4.43 -5.00 10.13
C PRO A 13 3.17 -5.87 10.10
N VAL A 14 3.04 -6.72 9.08
CA VAL A 14 1.83 -7.50 8.83
C VAL A 14 1.57 -8.51 9.94
N SER A 15 2.61 -9.04 10.58
CA SER A 15 2.52 -9.88 11.78
C SER A 15 1.76 -9.22 12.94
N ARG A 16 1.77 -7.89 13.04
CA ARG A 16 1.06 -7.14 14.10
C ARG A 16 -0.41 -6.89 13.79
N VAL A 17 -0.86 -7.18 12.56
CA VAL A 17 -2.26 -7.00 12.18
C VAL A 17 -3.09 -8.20 12.67
N PRO A 18 -4.13 -7.99 13.50
CA PRO A 18 -4.98 -9.06 14.00
C PRO A 18 -5.63 -9.89 12.88
N GLN A 19 -5.82 -11.18 13.12
CA GLN A 19 -6.35 -12.14 12.13
C GLN A 19 -7.71 -12.74 12.52
N ASN A 20 -8.40 -12.17 13.50
CA ASN A 20 -9.71 -12.70 13.88
C ASN A 20 -10.74 -12.50 12.74
N HIS A 21 -11.75 -13.37 12.70
CA HIS A 21 -12.69 -13.46 11.58
C HIS A 21 -13.47 -12.17 11.32
N LEU A 22 -13.83 -11.42 12.37
CA LEU A 22 -14.55 -10.15 12.24
C LEU A 22 -13.69 -9.07 11.58
N ILE A 23 -12.41 -9.01 11.92
CA ILE A 23 -11.47 -8.07 11.30
C ILE A 23 -11.18 -8.47 9.85
N LEU A 24 -11.04 -9.78 9.59
CA LEU A 24 -10.79 -10.27 8.25
C LEU A 24 -11.95 -9.95 7.30
N SER A 25 -13.21 -10.16 7.71
CA SER A 25 -14.37 -9.83 6.89
C SER A 25 -14.45 -8.34 6.58
N HIS A 26 -14.15 -7.49 7.57
CA HIS A 26 -14.03 -6.05 7.37
C HIS A 26 -12.94 -5.70 6.35
N TYR A 27 -11.75 -6.28 6.45
CA TYR A 27 -10.67 -6.03 5.49
C TYR A 27 -11.01 -6.52 4.08
N LEU A 28 -11.63 -7.68 3.93
CA LEU A 28 -12.05 -8.19 2.62
C LEU A 28 -13.09 -7.28 1.95
N SER A 29 -13.82 -6.45 2.69
CA SER A 29 -14.74 -5.45 2.13
C SER A 29 -14.04 -4.32 1.37
N PHE A 30 -12.74 -4.10 1.60
CA PHE A 30 -11.95 -3.09 0.89
C PHE A 30 -11.55 -3.52 -0.52
N LEU A 31 -11.64 -4.81 -0.84
CA LEU A 31 -11.30 -5.34 -2.16
C LEU A 31 -12.49 -5.24 -3.10
N ASN A 32 -12.26 -4.73 -4.31
CA ASN A 32 -13.23 -4.85 -5.39
C ASN A 32 -13.26 -6.30 -5.95
N THR A 33 -14.19 -6.59 -6.87
CA THR A 33 -14.35 -7.95 -7.43
C THR A 33 -13.07 -8.49 -8.07
N ALA A 34 -12.35 -7.68 -8.87
CA ALA A 34 -11.11 -8.12 -9.51
C ALA A 34 -9.98 -8.36 -8.49
N GLU A 35 -9.93 -7.54 -7.44
CA GLU A 35 -8.96 -7.69 -6.34
C GLU A 35 -9.26 -8.93 -5.49
N LYS A 36 -10.54 -9.26 -5.25
CA LYS A 36 -10.93 -10.51 -4.59
C LYS A 36 -10.50 -11.73 -5.37
N LEU A 37 -10.73 -11.74 -6.69
CA LEU A 37 -10.27 -12.83 -7.56
C LEU A 37 -8.75 -13.02 -7.51
N ARG A 38 -7.97 -11.93 -7.47
CA ARG A 38 -6.51 -12.00 -7.31
C ARG A 38 -6.11 -12.51 -5.92
N TYR A 39 -6.78 -12.03 -4.89
CA TYR A 39 -6.56 -12.47 -3.51
C TYR A 39 -6.75 -13.98 -3.36
N ASP A 40 -7.82 -14.54 -3.94
CA ASP A 40 -8.13 -15.97 -3.88
C ASP A 40 -7.12 -16.85 -4.63
N GLN A 41 -6.38 -16.29 -5.60
CA GLN A 41 -5.35 -17.00 -6.37
C GLN A 41 -3.98 -16.98 -5.69
N TYR A 42 -3.75 -16.09 -4.73
CA TYR A 42 -2.45 -15.97 -4.07
C TYR A 42 -2.24 -17.06 -3.01
N HIS A 43 -0.99 -17.49 -2.85
CA HIS A 43 -0.58 -18.27 -1.69
C HIS A 43 -0.94 -17.49 -0.40
N PRO A 44 -1.39 -18.13 0.70
CA PRO A 44 -1.93 -17.44 1.88
C PRO A 44 -1.08 -16.28 2.42
N TYR A 45 0.24 -16.45 2.41
CA TYR A 45 1.18 -15.40 2.79
C TYR A 45 1.08 -14.16 1.88
N ALA A 46 1.15 -14.36 0.55
CA ALA A 46 1.05 -13.29 -0.44
C ALA A 46 -0.36 -12.68 -0.45
N ALA A 47 -1.40 -13.49 -0.26
CA ALA A 47 -2.78 -13.03 -0.13
C ALA A 47 -2.94 -12.06 1.05
N ARG A 48 -2.34 -12.39 2.20
CA ARG A 48 -2.33 -11.52 3.38
C ARG A 48 -1.59 -10.21 3.14
N LEU A 49 -0.39 -10.26 2.56
CA LEU A 49 0.36 -9.04 2.19
C LEU A 49 -0.47 -8.15 1.26
N PHE A 50 -1.08 -8.74 0.23
CA PHE A 50 -1.92 -8.04 -0.73
C PHE A 50 -3.13 -7.36 -0.06
N LEU A 51 -3.84 -8.11 0.79
CA LEU A 51 -5.01 -7.59 1.52
C LEU A 51 -4.62 -6.41 2.42
N ILE A 52 -3.61 -6.58 3.27
CA ILE A 52 -3.19 -5.53 4.21
C ILE A 52 -2.65 -4.32 3.46
N SER A 53 -1.93 -4.52 2.35
CA SER A 53 -1.47 -3.42 1.49
C SER A 53 -2.64 -2.61 0.95
N ARG A 54 -3.73 -3.27 0.52
CA ARG A 54 -4.93 -2.60 0.02
C ARG A 54 -5.70 -1.87 1.09
N VAL A 55 -5.86 -2.46 2.27
CA VAL A 55 -6.49 -1.80 3.42
C VAL A 55 -5.70 -0.55 3.80
N LEU A 56 -4.38 -0.68 4.02
CA LEU A 56 -3.51 0.46 4.36
C LEU A 56 -3.61 1.59 3.34
N THR A 57 -3.45 1.24 2.06
CA THR A 57 -3.46 2.22 0.96
C THR A 57 -4.80 2.94 0.87
N ARG A 58 -5.92 2.21 0.83
CA ARG A 58 -7.26 2.82 0.72
C ARG A 58 -7.60 3.65 1.95
N SER A 59 -7.27 3.20 3.15
CA SER A 59 -7.51 3.95 4.39
C SER A 59 -6.75 5.28 4.42
N VAL A 60 -5.45 5.26 4.09
CA VAL A 60 -4.63 6.47 4.08
C VAL A 60 -5.06 7.44 2.98
N LEU A 61 -5.33 6.94 1.77
CA LEU A 61 -5.77 7.80 0.67
C LEU A 61 -7.16 8.38 0.92
N ALA A 62 -8.08 7.62 1.51
CA ALA A 62 -9.39 8.10 1.92
C ALA A 62 -9.31 9.28 2.89
N ASP A 63 -8.44 9.18 3.90
CA ASP A 63 -8.16 10.25 4.86
C ASP A 63 -7.65 11.52 4.17
N LYS A 64 -6.68 11.39 3.25
CA LYS A 64 -6.15 12.53 2.48
C LYS A 64 -7.19 13.16 1.54
N LEU A 65 -8.02 12.33 0.93
CA LEU A 65 -9.02 12.80 -0.03
C LEU A 65 -10.27 13.36 0.67
N GLY A 66 -10.57 12.91 1.90
CA GLY A 66 -11.79 13.24 2.61
C GLY A 66 -13.01 12.47 2.09
N ILE A 67 -12.81 11.21 1.67
CA ILE A 67 -13.85 10.34 1.10
C ILE A 67 -13.88 8.98 1.80
N SER A 68 -14.84 8.11 1.48
CA SER A 68 -14.85 6.74 1.99
C SER A 68 -13.72 5.88 1.37
N PRO A 69 -13.11 4.94 2.10
CA PRO A 69 -12.15 3.98 1.54
C PRO A 69 -12.67 3.16 0.35
N HIS A 70 -13.99 2.95 0.28
CA HIS A 70 -14.64 2.26 -0.83
C HIS A 70 -14.76 3.12 -2.10
N GLU A 71 -14.65 4.45 -1.98
CA GLU A 71 -14.71 5.40 -3.09
C GLU A 71 -13.32 5.70 -3.68
N VAL A 72 -12.24 5.27 -3.01
CA VAL A 72 -10.87 5.45 -3.47
C VAL A 72 -10.64 4.64 -4.76
N ASN A 73 -10.52 5.32 -5.90
CA ASN A 73 -10.32 4.66 -7.19
C ASN A 73 -8.83 4.58 -7.55
N ILE A 74 -8.19 3.46 -7.20
CA ILE A 74 -6.80 3.16 -7.58
C ILE A 74 -6.77 2.57 -8.98
N GLN A 75 -6.06 3.23 -9.89
CA GLN A 75 -5.83 2.81 -11.26
C GLN A 75 -4.35 2.48 -11.48
N LEU A 76 -4.02 1.80 -12.58
CA LEU A 76 -2.65 1.50 -12.96
C LEU A 76 -2.27 2.32 -14.19
N GLN A 77 -1.12 2.98 -14.15
CA GLN A 77 -0.50 3.56 -15.33
C GLN A 77 -0.05 2.46 -16.31
N PRO A 78 0.27 2.80 -17.58
CA PRO A 78 0.77 1.83 -18.56
C PRO A 78 2.04 1.08 -18.11
N ASN A 79 2.88 1.71 -17.28
CA ASN A 79 4.07 1.10 -16.69
C ASN A 79 3.77 0.23 -15.44
N GLY A 80 2.49 0.07 -15.08
CA GLY A 80 2.05 -0.68 -13.91
C GLY A 80 2.08 0.10 -12.59
N LYS A 81 2.52 1.36 -12.55
CA LYS A 81 2.52 2.16 -11.32
C LYS A 81 1.09 2.51 -10.89
N PRO A 82 0.70 2.24 -9.63
CA PRO A 82 -0.62 2.62 -9.15
C PRO A 82 -0.73 4.13 -8.94
N PHE A 83 -1.88 4.71 -9.28
CA PHE A 83 -2.19 6.13 -9.09
C PHE A 83 -3.66 6.33 -8.70
N ILE A 84 -3.99 7.49 -8.14
CA ILE A 84 -5.37 7.90 -7.88
C ILE A 84 -5.86 8.79 -9.01
N GLN A 85 -7.04 8.49 -9.53
CA GLN A 85 -7.76 9.38 -10.43
C GLN A 85 -8.64 10.33 -9.62
N GLY A 86 -8.50 11.64 -9.79
CA GLY A 86 -9.35 12.62 -9.09
C GLY A 86 -8.86 14.06 -9.22
N ASN A 87 -9.58 14.98 -8.56
CA ASN A 87 -9.33 16.42 -8.61
C ASN A 87 -8.24 16.90 -7.63
N LYS A 88 -7.97 16.13 -6.56
CA LYS A 88 -6.89 16.41 -5.61
C LYS A 88 -5.62 15.68 -6.02
N ALA A 89 -4.49 16.40 -6.05
CA ALA A 89 -3.18 15.82 -6.36
C ALA A 89 -2.66 15.05 -5.13
N VAL A 90 -2.80 13.73 -5.13
CA VAL A 90 -2.20 12.85 -4.13
C VAL A 90 -1.36 11.80 -4.84
N TYR A 91 -0.07 11.80 -4.52
CA TYR A 91 0.91 10.86 -5.04
C TYR A 91 1.28 9.87 -3.96
N PHE A 92 1.45 8.61 -4.34
CA PHE A 92 1.84 7.58 -3.40
C PHE A 92 2.74 6.53 -4.05
N ASN A 93 3.48 5.83 -3.21
CA ASN A 93 4.21 4.64 -3.61
C ASN A 93 4.18 3.62 -2.48
N LEU A 94 4.11 2.35 -2.84
CA LEU A 94 4.05 1.24 -1.90
C LEU A 94 5.15 0.24 -2.25
N SER A 95 5.89 -0.17 -1.24
CA SER A 95 6.82 -1.30 -1.32
C SER A 95 6.56 -2.24 -0.15
N HIS A 96 6.93 -3.50 -0.30
CA HIS A 96 6.85 -4.47 0.77
C HIS A 96 8.00 -5.47 0.65
N SER A 97 8.56 -5.88 1.78
CA SER A 97 9.56 -6.95 1.81
C SER A 97 9.45 -7.72 3.11
N ALA A 98 9.50 -9.04 2.98
CA ALA A 98 9.11 -9.98 4.02
C ALA A 98 7.78 -9.55 4.68
N ASP A 99 7.78 -9.31 6.00
CA ASP A 99 6.60 -9.02 6.81
C ASP A 99 6.26 -7.52 6.88
N VAL A 100 6.95 -6.64 6.13
CA VAL A 100 6.77 -5.20 6.24
C VAL A 100 6.19 -4.62 4.96
N ILE A 101 5.14 -3.81 5.10
CA ILE A 101 4.62 -2.93 4.05
C ILE A 101 5.00 -1.49 4.40
N VAL A 102 5.49 -0.74 3.42
CA VAL A 102 5.75 0.69 3.52
C VAL A 102 4.92 1.43 2.46
N LEU A 103 4.21 2.46 2.89
CA LEU A 103 3.44 3.36 2.02
C LEU A 103 3.94 4.78 2.24
N ALA A 104 4.40 5.43 1.18
CA ALA A 104 4.72 6.86 1.20
C ALA A 104 3.64 7.64 0.45
N VAL A 105 3.25 8.81 0.97
CA VAL A 105 2.21 9.68 0.41
C VAL A 105 2.65 11.15 0.45
N THR A 106 2.36 11.90 -0.60
CA THR A 106 2.61 13.35 -0.69
C THR A 106 1.62 14.04 -1.63
N GLU A 107 1.53 15.37 -1.56
CA GLU A 107 0.74 16.20 -2.47
C GLU A 107 1.62 16.95 -3.49
N GLU A 108 2.95 16.82 -3.39
CA GLU A 108 3.90 17.68 -4.12
C GLU A 108 4.44 17.11 -5.43
N GLY A 109 4.21 15.83 -5.69
CA GLY A 109 4.69 15.19 -6.91
C GLY A 109 5.01 13.72 -6.73
N GLU A 110 5.50 13.12 -7.81
CA GLU A 110 5.85 11.71 -7.87
C GLU A 110 6.93 11.35 -6.82
N ILE A 111 6.66 10.28 -6.09
CA ILE A 111 7.56 9.71 -5.08
C ILE A 111 7.79 8.22 -5.31
N GLY A 112 8.86 7.72 -4.72
CA GLY A 112 9.22 6.31 -4.63
C GLY A 112 9.60 5.97 -3.20
N VAL A 113 9.22 4.76 -2.76
CA VAL A 113 9.67 4.18 -1.50
C VAL A 113 10.04 2.74 -1.76
N ASP A 114 11.12 2.30 -1.14
CA ASP A 114 11.55 0.92 -1.24
C ASP A 114 11.94 0.39 0.14
N VAL A 115 11.67 -0.89 0.36
CA VAL A 115 12.03 -1.59 1.59
C VAL A 115 12.50 -2.97 1.21
N GLU A 116 13.65 -3.38 1.74
CA GLU A 116 14.17 -4.73 1.55
C GLU A 116 14.61 -5.35 2.85
N ARG A 117 14.31 -6.64 3.01
CA ARG A 117 14.84 -7.44 4.12
C ARG A 117 16.33 -7.63 3.86
N VAL A 118 17.16 -7.12 4.76
CA VAL A 118 18.60 -7.37 4.74
C VAL A 118 18.85 -8.88 4.89
N ASP A 119 19.49 -9.46 3.88
CA ASP A 119 20.11 -10.77 3.98
C ASP A 119 21.54 -10.58 4.51
N ARG A 120 21.86 -11.25 5.63
CA ARG A 120 23.16 -11.12 6.29
C ARG A 120 24.27 -11.86 5.53
N GLU A 121 23.92 -12.74 4.60
CA GLU A 121 24.86 -13.49 3.77
C GLU A 121 25.10 -12.84 2.40
N PHE A 122 24.45 -11.71 2.12
CA PHE A 122 24.63 -10.99 0.86
C PHE A 122 25.94 -10.19 0.87
N ASP A 123 26.90 -10.60 0.05
CA ASP A 123 28.18 -9.90 -0.14
C ASP A 123 28.20 -9.15 -1.47
N TRP A 124 28.50 -7.85 -1.41
CA TRP A 124 28.57 -7.01 -2.61
C TRP A 124 29.86 -7.30 -3.36
N MET A 125 29.77 -8.06 -4.45
CA MET A 125 30.91 -8.22 -5.35
C MET A 125 30.93 -7.09 -6.38
N ARG A 126 32.09 -6.43 -6.49
CA ARG A 126 32.37 -5.52 -7.60
C ARG A 126 32.74 -6.35 -8.83
N VAL A 127 31.92 -6.26 -9.87
CA VAL A 127 32.19 -6.80 -11.21
C VAL A 127 32.92 -5.78 -12.08
#